data_AF-A0AAD6YXF5-F1
#
_entry.id   AF-A0AAD6YXF5-F1
#
_cell.length_a   1.000
_cell.length_b   1.000
_cell.length_c   1.000
_cell.angle_alpha   90.00
_cell.angle_beta   90.00
_cell.angle_gamma   90.00
#
_symmetry.space_group_name_H-M   'P 1'
#
loop_
_entity.id
_entity.type
_entity.pdbx_description
1 polymer ?
#
loop_
_entity_poly.entity_id
_entity_poly.type
_entity_poly.pdbx_seq_one_letter_code
_entity_poly.pdbx_strand_id
1 'polypeptide(L)'
;RFLYILYIAIDACFRLKRRLVSSELKDPGLGSGWSYFTEDGPFRTFLLSVTDQKEMSTCSGLAALDYANTKFSRGYGATGVGLGVCARHEFVQRNGAADLQKGERYANMDYILGSLLRHHYWRLRKYLSYDICCQWSKYLIERMKEMPNGIKLNLILSLLRFVIPKLHIYGHKLACQLNFSLNYTPGAGRTDGEGIERPWANIGPVATSTREMGPGSRQDTLNDHWGHWNWQKLVGLGALLRKRLLRAIPERNFQRDSLATFTENQGEHVEEWVAMVLAFEADGTSPNPYELPKSGECAHDVRLECVEEEAAEQERGVLPINNVSPSAFIIAGLDLEEQQRRIKVAVAIAQKSESSKNSADVVESRTKLARYVARFRKLQAVYMPGALQALADRPVAAGEEGGMLAENVPLFLPSALSAELRASGCNKGVDRIEQRFRDAQCRSALDGIRNYLHIKSRFRTYKGSQVQHQGATTRARGLMDRNDEKMRIAGEKYIAAWEAKRALVGEANVDWHRLDPKKDLRCMDEEEDRAVVSERKRRGRKRGKGEVANEEDVRDGVQEGQRRKDPTGEGRRTMSWIWMGVDTSSAGTSEAVV
;
A
#
# COMPACT_ATOMS: atom_id res chain seq x y z
N ARG A 1 -7.49 26.99 -15.69
CA ARG A 1 -8.17 26.58 -14.42
C ARG A 1 -7.19 26.27 -13.27
N PHE A 2 -6.04 25.61 -13.50
CA PHE A 2 -5.15 25.12 -12.42
C PHE A 2 -4.10 26.10 -11.89
N LEU A 3 -3.84 27.20 -12.61
CA LEU A 3 -2.82 28.19 -12.23
C LEU A 3 -3.14 28.90 -10.89
N TYR A 4 -4.43 29.11 -10.59
CA TYR A 4 -4.93 29.86 -9.44
C TYR A 4 -5.35 28.97 -8.25
N ILE A 5 -4.75 27.79 -8.11
CA ILE A 5 -4.98 26.92 -6.95
C ILE A 5 -3.93 27.24 -5.88
N LEU A 6 -4.38 27.54 -4.67
CA LEU A 6 -3.52 27.72 -3.50
C LEU A 6 -3.19 26.35 -2.90
N TYR A 7 -1.92 26.04 -2.72
CA TYR A 7 -1.47 24.81 -2.09
C TYR A 7 -0.88 25.12 -0.74
N ILE A 8 -1.54 24.65 0.32
CA ILE A 8 -1.08 24.80 1.70
C ILE A 8 -0.70 23.42 2.22
N ALA A 9 0.50 23.31 2.79
CA ALA A 9 0.91 22.16 3.59
C ALA A 9 0.95 22.59 5.05
N ILE A 10 0.36 21.79 5.93
CA ILE A 10 0.40 21.96 7.38
C ILE A 10 1.05 20.73 8.02
N ASP A 11 1.82 20.95 9.08
CA ASP A 11 2.51 19.90 9.84
C ASP A 11 2.99 20.45 11.20
N ALA A 12 3.38 19.56 12.11
CA ALA A 12 3.93 19.88 13.43
C ALA A 12 5.36 19.35 13.63
N CYS A 13 6.25 20.24 14.08
CA CYS A 13 7.61 19.90 14.47
C CYS A 13 7.75 19.78 16.00
N PHE A 14 7.96 18.56 16.49
CA PHE A 14 8.19 18.27 17.92
C PHE A 14 9.65 18.44 18.37
N ARG A 15 10.56 18.82 17.46
CA ARG A 15 11.95 19.17 17.82
C ARG A 15 12.05 20.57 18.41
N LEU A 16 11.19 21.49 17.98
CA LEU A 16 11.15 22.89 18.42
C LEU A 16 10.46 23.05 19.79
N LYS A 17 10.93 22.32 20.81
CA LYS A 17 10.40 22.43 22.18
C LYS A 17 10.88 23.71 22.85
N ARG A 18 10.09 24.26 23.78
CA ARG A 18 10.49 25.37 24.67
C ARG A 18 10.27 24.99 26.12
N ARG A 19 11.30 25.11 26.97
CA ARG A 19 11.18 24.88 28.41
C ARG A 19 10.40 26.00 29.10
N LEU A 20 9.76 25.67 30.21
CA LEU A 20 9.01 26.64 31.00
C LEU A 20 9.96 27.46 31.91
N VAL A 21 10.80 28.31 31.30
CA VAL A 21 11.84 29.10 31.99
C VAL A 21 11.47 30.57 32.23
N SER A 22 10.48 31.09 31.49
CA SER A 22 10.00 32.46 31.59
C SER A 22 8.50 32.54 31.26
N SER A 23 7.93 33.74 31.38
CA SER A 23 6.52 34.06 31.15
C SER A 23 6.38 35.25 30.22
N GLU A 24 5.23 35.35 29.56
CA GLU A 24 4.85 36.43 28.63
C GLU A 24 4.92 37.83 29.25
N LEU A 25 4.69 37.95 30.57
CA LEU A 25 4.84 39.22 31.30
C LEU A 25 6.31 39.66 31.44
N LYS A 26 7.24 38.70 31.48
CA LYS A 26 8.68 38.95 31.67
C LYS A 26 9.44 39.03 30.35
N ASP A 27 8.97 38.32 29.34
CA ASP A 27 9.55 38.27 28.00
C ASP A 27 8.42 38.28 26.96
N PRO A 28 7.75 39.42 26.77
CA PRO A 28 6.71 39.57 25.76
C PRO A 28 7.33 39.57 24.35
N GLY A 29 6.61 39.01 23.37
CA GLY A 29 7.02 39.09 21.96
C GLY A 29 6.93 40.52 21.42
N LEU A 30 7.91 40.94 20.62
CA LEU A 30 7.98 42.29 20.07
C LEU A 30 6.88 42.57 19.03
N GLY A 31 6.48 41.55 18.27
CA GLY A 31 5.54 41.69 17.16
C GLY A 31 4.57 40.51 17.05
N SER A 32 3.88 40.18 18.15
CA SER A 32 2.91 39.07 18.19
C SER A 32 1.88 39.21 17.07
N GLY A 33 1.78 38.20 16.21
CA GLY A 33 0.89 38.20 15.05
C GLY A 33 1.29 39.06 13.84
N TRP A 34 2.42 39.78 13.89
CA TRP A 34 2.83 40.67 12.79
C TRP A 34 3.46 39.91 11.61
N SER A 35 4.05 38.75 11.88
CA SER A 35 4.82 37.94 10.92
C SER A 35 4.22 36.54 10.74
N TYR A 36 4.97 35.48 11.09
CA TYR A 36 4.58 34.09 10.83
C TYR A 36 3.81 33.46 12.00
N PHE A 37 4.16 33.80 13.25
CA PHE A 37 3.37 33.38 14.40
C PHE A 37 1.96 34.01 14.42
N THR A 38 0.98 33.27 14.93
CA THR A 38 -0.36 33.78 15.25
C THR A 38 -0.32 34.79 16.39
N GLU A 39 -1.40 35.57 16.57
CA GLU A 39 -1.55 36.43 17.75
C GLU A 39 -1.66 35.59 19.04
N ASP A 40 -0.74 35.81 19.98
CA ASP A 40 -0.62 34.94 21.16
C ASP A 40 -1.79 35.06 22.13
N GLY A 41 -2.28 36.28 22.37
CA GLY A 41 -3.37 36.52 23.32
C GLY A 41 -4.66 35.83 22.91
N PRO A 42 -5.19 36.10 21.69
CA PRO A 42 -6.34 35.41 21.14
C PRO A 42 -6.15 33.88 21.06
N PHE A 43 -4.98 33.41 20.63
CA PHE A 43 -4.71 31.98 20.52
C PHE A 43 -4.76 31.28 21.88
N ARG A 44 -4.12 31.84 22.91
CA ARG A 44 -4.15 31.29 24.27
C ARG A 44 -5.57 31.29 24.84
N THR A 45 -6.33 32.36 24.62
CA THR A 45 -7.72 32.46 25.07
C THR A 45 -8.58 31.37 24.45
N PHE A 46 -8.40 31.12 23.15
CA PHE A 46 -9.05 30.01 22.45
C PHE A 46 -8.66 28.65 23.04
N LEU A 47 -7.36 28.41 23.27
CA LEU A 47 -6.90 27.14 23.82
C LEU A 47 -7.45 26.84 25.22
N LEU A 48 -7.75 27.85 26.03
CA LEU A 48 -8.40 27.68 27.33
C LEU A 48 -9.86 27.23 27.21
N SER A 49 -10.53 27.55 26.09
CA SER A 49 -11.91 27.11 25.83
C SER A 49 -12.02 25.67 25.32
N VAL A 50 -10.91 25.08 24.88
CA VAL A 50 -10.88 23.74 24.27
C VAL A 50 -10.62 22.68 25.35
N THR A 51 -11.57 21.77 25.54
CA THR A 51 -11.42 20.61 26.44
C THR A 51 -10.50 19.54 25.83
N ASP A 52 -10.01 18.59 26.64
CA ASP A 52 -9.18 17.48 26.17
C ASP A 52 -9.91 16.67 25.07
N GLN A 53 -9.46 16.81 23.82
CA GLN A 53 -9.94 16.04 22.68
C GLN A 53 -9.14 14.74 22.60
N LYS A 54 -9.81 13.61 22.82
CA LYS A 54 -9.20 12.28 22.66
C LYS A 54 -9.29 11.87 21.20
N GLU A 55 -8.21 12.09 20.46
CA GLU A 55 -8.15 11.79 19.03
C GLU A 55 -7.84 10.31 18.82
N MET A 56 -8.73 9.59 18.14
CA MET A 56 -8.54 8.19 17.79
C MET A 56 -7.96 8.06 16.39
N SER A 57 -6.72 7.59 16.32
CA SER A 57 -6.09 7.21 15.07
C SER A 57 -6.80 6.01 14.45
N THR A 58 -7.35 6.21 13.25
CA THR A 58 -8.03 5.15 12.46
C THR A 58 -7.13 4.53 11.39
N CYS A 59 -5.87 4.99 11.30
CA CYS A 59 -4.87 4.48 10.36
C CYS A 59 -3.73 3.83 11.15
N SER A 60 -3.55 2.51 10.99
CA SER A 60 -2.71 1.66 11.84
C SER A 60 -1.25 2.12 11.95
N GLY A 61 -0.70 2.76 10.90
CA GLY A 61 0.69 3.26 10.88
C GLY A 61 0.92 4.55 11.68
N LEU A 62 -0.11 5.38 11.86
CA LEU A 62 -0.01 6.69 12.53
C LEU A 62 -0.21 6.60 14.05
N ALA A 63 -0.97 5.61 14.51
CA ALA A 63 -1.27 5.43 15.94
C ALA A 63 0.00 5.29 16.83
N ALA A 64 1.08 4.74 16.28
CA ALA A 64 2.36 4.60 16.99
C ALA A 64 3.10 5.94 17.15
N LEU A 65 2.98 6.86 16.19
CA LEU A 65 3.59 8.19 16.22
C LEU A 65 2.86 9.11 17.21
N ASP A 66 1.52 9.07 17.22
CA ASP A 66 0.70 9.86 18.14
C ASP A 66 1.00 9.54 19.62
N TYR A 67 1.22 8.26 19.93
CA TYR A 67 1.57 7.83 21.29
C TYR A 67 2.98 8.26 21.72
N ALA A 68 3.93 8.36 20.78
CA ALA A 68 5.29 8.84 21.08
C ALA A 68 5.33 10.36 21.32
N ASN A 69 4.56 11.12 20.55
CA ASN A 69 4.54 12.60 20.60
C ASN A 69 3.83 13.17 21.84
N THR A 70 3.06 12.36 22.56
CA THR A 70 2.29 12.77 23.76
C THR A 70 3.01 12.52 25.09
N LYS A 71 4.11 11.75 25.12
CA LYS A 71 4.68 11.19 26.36
C LYS A 71 5.51 12.13 27.25
N PHE A 72 5.81 13.38 26.86
CA PHE A 72 6.76 14.21 27.61
C PHE A 72 6.45 15.73 27.59
N SER A 73 5.33 16.15 28.19
CA SER A 73 4.95 17.58 28.29
C SER A 73 5.43 18.28 29.57
N ARG A 74 5.75 17.55 30.64
CA ARG A 74 6.09 18.14 31.95
C ARG A 74 7.43 18.90 31.87
N GLY A 75 7.42 20.17 32.28
CA GLY A 75 8.60 21.07 32.25
C GLY A 75 8.76 21.87 30.95
N TYR A 76 7.89 21.66 29.96
CA TYR A 76 7.87 22.43 28.71
C TYR A 76 6.71 23.43 28.68
N GLY A 77 6.99 24.65 28.23
CA GLY A 77 5.97 25.66 27.90
C GLY A 77 5.43 25.50 26.48
N ALA A 78 6.19 24.85 25.59
CA ALA A 78 5.74 24.38 24.28
C ALA A 78 6.40 23.02 23.96
N THR A 79 5.61 22.04 23.52
CA THR A 79 6.07 20.70 23.13
C THR A 79 6.48 20.59 21.67
N GLY A 80 6.23 21.64 20.88
CA GLY A 80 6.55 21.72 19.45
C GLY A 80 5.93 22.97 18.84
N VAL A 81 6.00 23.05 17.50
CA VAL A 81 5.43 24.15 16.70
C VAL A 81 4.63 23.55 15.55
N GLY A 82 3.39 23.99 15.36
CA GLY A 82 2.64 23.76 14.13
C GLY A 82 2.97 24.85 13.11
N LEU A 83 3.04 24.50 11.82
CA LEU A 83 3.35 25.43 10.74
C LEU A 83 2.48 25.17 9.51
N GLY A 84 2.17 26.25 8.79
CA GLY A 84 1.55 26.25 7.48
C GLY A 84 2.43 26.94 6.44
N VAL A 85 2.69 26.25 5.33
CA VAL A 85 3.55 26.74 4.25
C VAL A 85 2.87 26.57 2.89
N CYS A 86 3.37 27.29 1.88
CA CYS A 86 3.02 27.00 0.51
C CYS A 86 3.67 25.67 0.08
N ALA A 87 2.88 24.65 -0.24
CA ALA A 87 3.44 23.32 -0.58
C ALA A 87 4.29 23.31 -1.86
N ARG A 88 4.13 24.31 -2.75
CA ARG A 88 4.85 24.38 -4.04
C ARG A 88 6.15 25.17 -3.95
N HIS A 89 6.11 26.29 -3.25
CA HIS A 89 7.19 27.29 -3.21
C HIS A 89 7.85 27.41 -1.84
N GLU A 90 7.30 26.70 -0.85
CA GLU A 90 7.89 26.54 0.48
C GLU A 90 7.94 27.83 1.29
N PHE A 91 7.14 28.84 0.90
CA PHE A 91 6.97 30.06 1.69
C PHE A 91 6.17 29.78 2.96
N VAL A 92 6.75 30.13 4.10
CA VAL A 92 6.04 30.17 5.38
C VAL A 92 4.94 31.20 5.31
N GLN A 93 3.72 30.82 5.67
CA GLN A 93 2.55 31.68 5.58
C GLN A 93 2.47 32.65 6.76
N ARG A 94 1.96 33.85 6.50
CA ARG A 94 1.64 34.83 7.54
C ARG A 94 0.64 34.23 8.52
N ASN A 95 0.88 34.37 9.83
CA ASN A 95 0.11 33.74 10.90
C ASN A 95 -0.11 32.23 10.71
N GLY A 96 0.84 31.56 10.03
CA GLY A 96 0.83 30.13 9.80
C GLY A 96 1.57 29.33 10.87
N ALA A 97 2.10 29.93 11.93
CA ALA A 97 2.84 29.23 12.97
C ALA A 97 2.20 29.39 14.35
N ALA A 98 2.18 28.34 15.17
CA ALA A 98 1.79 28.45 16.58
C ALA A 98 2.48 27.40 17.46
N ASP A 99 2.70 27.76 18.72
CA ASP A 99 3.25 26.83 19.71
C ASP A 99 2.22 25.78 20.12
N LEU A 100 2.69 24.54 20.25
CA LEU A 100 1.88 23.39 20.67
C LEU A 100 2.08 23.11 22.15
N GLN A 101 0.99 22.89 22.89
CA GLN A 101 1.04 22.67 24.35
C GLN A 101 1.16 21.19 24.70
N LYS A 102 0.52 20.33 23.91
CA LYS A 102 0.49 18.88 24.11
C LYS A 102 0.14 18.19 22.80
N GLY A 103 1.13 17.57 22.16
CA GLY A 103 0.92 16.91 20.88
C GLY A 103 0.41 17.86 19.79
N GLU A 104 -0.09 17.30 18.70
CA GLU A 104 -0.67 18.02 17.58
C GLU A 104 -2.20 17.91 17.62
N ARG A 105 -2.83 18.67 18.52
CA ARG A 105 -4.30 18.67 18.64
C ARG A 105 -4.93 19.35 17.44
N TYR A 106 -6.08 18.86 16.98
CA TYR A 106 -6.84 19.47 15.89
C TYR A 106 -7.15 20.94 16.15
N ALA A 107 -7.50 21.31 17.37
CA ALA A 107 -7.74 22.71 17.72
C ALA A 107 -6.53 23.63 17.42
N ASN A 108 -5.30 23.17 17.69
CA ASN A 108 -4.10 23.94 17.38
C ASN A 108 -3.95 24.11 15.85
N MET A 109 -4.11 23.03 15.08
CA MET A 109 -3.95 23.04 13.62
C MET A 109 -5.07 23.78 12.90
N ASP A 110 -6.31 23.68 13.39
CA ASP A 110 -7.45 24.43 12.88
C ASP A 110 -7.25 25.94 13.09
N TYR A 111 -6.76 26.35 14.27
CA TYR A 111 -6.48 27.76 14.56
C TYR A 111 -5.39 28.31 13.63
N ILE A 112 -4.31 27.54 13.41
CA ILE A 112 -3.24 27.88 12.44
C ILE A 112 -3.83 28.03 11.05
N LEU A 113 -4.65 27.07 10.60
CA LEU A 113 -5.29 27.12 9.29
C LEU A 113 -6.20 28.34 9.14
N GLY A 114 -7.04 28.64 10.14
CA GLY A 114 -7.91 29.82 10.14
C GLY A 114 -7.12 31.12 10.08
N SER A 115 -6.08 31.21 10.90
CA SER A 115 -5.21 32.38 11.00
C SER A 115 -4.43 32.66 9.72
N LEU A 116 -3.98 31.62 9.01
CA LEU A 116 -3.29 31.82 7.73
C LEU A 116 -4.27 32.06 6.58
N LEU A 117 -5.41 31.36 6.53
CA LEU A 117 -6.35 31.45 5.41
C LEU A 117 -7.15 32.75 5.39
N ARG A 118 -7.28 33.47 6.52
CA ARG A 118 -7.92 34.79 6.55
C ARG A 118 -7.22 35.83 5.65
N HIS A 119 -5.94 35.63 5.32
CA HIS A 119 -5.17 36.49 4.42
C HIS A 119 -5.33 36.12 2.94
N HIS A 120 -6.03 35.02 2.64
CA HIS A 120 -6.22 34.53 1.29
C HIS A 120 -7.67 34.74 0.83
N TYR A 121 -7.85 35.00 -0.46
CA TYR A 121 -9.18 35.19 -1.00
C TYR A 121 -10.05 33.92 -0.83
N TRP A 122 -11.22 34.09 -0.23
CA TRP A 122 -12.06 32.98 0.23
C TRP A 122 -12.55 32.09 -0.93
N ARG A 123 -12.78 32.64 -2.13
CA ARG A 123 -13.17 31.86 -3.33
C ARG A 123 -12.00 31.22 -4.09
N LEU A 124 -10.74 31.39 -3.65
CA LEU A 124 -9.65 30.63 -4.26
C LEU A 124 -9.83 29.14 -3.98
N ARG A 125 -9.59 28.30 -5.00
CA ARG A 125 -9.52 26.85 -4.81
C ARG A 125 -8.26 26.53 -4.00
N LYS A 126 -8.38 25.68 -2.98
CA LYS A 126 -7.31 25.39 -2.01
C LYS A 126 -7.09 23.90 -1.87
N TYR A 127 -5.84 23.46 -2.01
CA TYR A 127 -5.42 22.09 -1.73
C TYR A 127 -4.70 22.09 -0.39
N LEU A 128 -5.29 21.39 0.58
CA LEU A 128 -4.81 21.30 1.95
C LEU A 128 -4.11 19.95 2.12
N SER A 129 -2.78 20.02 2.20
CA SER A 129 -1.88 18.88 2.39
C SER A 129 -1.57 18.70 3.86
N TYR A 130 -1.83 17.51 4.38
CA TYR A 130 -1.54 17.17 5.77
C TYR A 130 -1.36 15.66 5.91
N ASP A 131 -0.47 15.21 6.78
CA ASP A 131 -0.20 13.78 7.00
C ASP A 131 -1.48 13.03 7.39
N ILE A 132 -2.19 13.55 8.38
CA ILE A 132 -3.41 12.93 8.90
C ILE A 132 -4.68 13.54 8.28
N CYS A 133 -4.59 14.10 7.07
CA CYS A 133 -5.69 14.79 6.41
C CYS A 133 -6.97 13.95 6.32
N CYS A 134 -6.85 12.63 6.12
CA CYS A 134 -7.99 11.71 6.05
C CYS A 134 -8.79 11.59 7.35
N GLN A 135 -8.20 11.97 8.49
CA GLN A 135 -8.84 11.98 9.80
C GLN A 135 -9.27 13.40 10.16
N TRP A 136 -8.34 14.35 10.04
CA TRP A 136 -8.53 15.74 10.40
C TRP A 136 -9.64 16.45 9.61
N SER A 137 -9.77 16.16 8.31
CA SER A 137 -10.72 16.85 7.42
C SER A 137 -12.20 16.54 7.68
N LYS A 138 -12.54 15.42 8.33
CA LYS A 138 -13.93 14.92 8.45
C LYS A 138 -14.90 15.94 9.05
N TYR A 139 -14.50 16.59 10.14
CA TYR A 139 -15.30 17.59 10.84
C TYR A 139 -14.70 19.00 10.75
N LEU A 140 -13.73 19.22 9.86
CA LEU A 140 -13.01 20.49 9.79
C LEU A 140 -13.97 21.66 9.55
N ILE A 141 -14.95 21.51 8.66
CA ILE A 141 -15.84 22.62 8.30
C ILE A 141 -16.73 23.04 9.47
N GLU A 142 -17.19 22.09 10.26
CA GLU A 142 -17.99 22.35 11.47
C GLU A 142 -17.12 23.07 12.49
N ARG A 143 -15.91 22.55 12.76
CA ARG A 143 -14.96 23.19 13.68
C ARG A 143 -14.59 24.61 13.24
N MET A 144 -14.42 24.85 11.94
CA MET A 144 -14.10 26.18 11.40
C MET A 144 -15.24 27.20 11.51
N LYS A 145 -16.50 26.76 11.66
CA LYS A 145 -17.65 27.64 11.95
C LYS A 145 -17.71 28.05 13.42
N GLU A 146 -17.18 27.22 14.31
CA GLU A 146 -17.10 27.48 15.75
C GLU A 146 -15.87 28.30 16.17
N MET A 147 -14.95 28.54 15.22
CA MET A 147 -13.76 29.36 15.45
C MET A 147 -14.10 30.81 15.86
N PRO A 148 -13.22 31.49 16.62
CA PRO A 148 -13.37 32.88 17.00
C PRO A 148 -13.58 33.81 15.78
N ASN A 149 -14.39 34.87 15.94
CA ASN A 149 -14.83 35.76 14.84
C ASN A 149 -13.70 36.32 13.95
N GLY A 150 -12.47 36.48 14.46
CA GLY A 150 -11.31 36.97 13.69
C GLY A 150 -10.61 35.93 12.80
N ILE A 151 -10.89 34.65 12.98
CA ILE A 151 -10.31 33.54 12.21
C ILE A 151 -11.36 32.52 11.74
N LYS A 152 -12.64 32.82 11.99
CA LYS A 152 -13.79 32.04 11.52
C LYS A 152 -13.84 32.08 10.01
N LEU A 153 -13.91 30.91 9.38
CA LEU A 153 -13.94 30.79 7.93
C LEU A 153 -15.17 30.03 7.46
N ASN A 154 -15.88 30.64 6.51
CA ASN A 154 -16.91 29.96 5.73
C ASN A 154 -16.24 29.22 4.57
N LEU A 155 -15.76 28.01 4.86
CA LEU A 155 -15.12 27.14 3.88
C LEU A 155 -16.17 26.54 2.93
N ILE A 156 -15.96 26.70 1.62
CA ILE A 156 -16.79 26.09 0.59
C ILE A 156 -16.15 24.77 0.16
N LEU A 157 -16.85 23.65 0.42
CA LEU A 157 -16.40 22.30 0.09
C LEU A 157 -15.95 22.13 -1.37
N SER A 158 -16.72 22.67 -2.33
CA SER A 158 -16.41 22.56 -3.76
C SER A 158 -15.12 23.29 -4.18
N LEU A 159 -14.57 24.13 -3.31
CA LEU A 159 -13.31 24.84 -3.51
C LEU A 159 -12.15 24.23 -2.70
N LEU A 160 -12.42 23.23 -1.87
CA LEU A 160 -11.40 22.55 -1.08
C LEU A 160 -11.12 21.16 -1.63
N ARG A 161 -9.84 20.81 -1.68
CA ARG A 161 -9.41 19.41 -1.80
C ARG A 161 -8.44 19.10 -0.67
N PHE A 162 -8.66 17.96 -0.05
CA PHE A 162 -7.83 17.42 1.01
C PHE A 162 -6.91 16.38 0.41
N VAL A 163 -5.62 16.50 0.70
CA VAL A 163 -4.61 15.59 0.15
C VAL A 163 -3.62 15.19 1.23
N ILE A 164 -2.98 14.04 1.05
CA ILE A 164 -1.88 13.58 1.88
C ILE A 164 -0.58 13.68 1.06
N PRO A 165 0.53 14.16 1.65
CA PRO A 165 1.83 14.20 0.98
C PRO A 165 2.22 12.83 0.39
N LYS A 166 2.92 12.84 -0.76
CA LYS A 166 3.18 11.63 -1.56
C LYS A 166 4.01 10.57 -0.84
N LEU A 167 4.87 10.94 0.09
CA LEU A 167 5.66 10.00 0.89
C LEU A 167 4.79 9.38 1.99
N HIS A 168 4.00 10.22 2.66
CA HIS A 168 3.21 9.84 3.83
C HIS A 168 2.02 8.96 3.46
N ILE A 169 1.39 9.20 2.30
CA ILE A 169 0.18 8.51 1.86
C ILE A 169 0.32 6.97 1.84
N TYR A 170 1.51 6.44 1.55
CA TYR A 170 1.77 5.00 1.53
C TYR A 170 1.68 4.35 2.93
N GLY A 171 1.78 5.14 4.00
CA GLY A 171 1.56 4.69 5.38
C GLY A 171 0.09 4.56 5.76
N HIS A 172 -0.83 5.00 4.90
CA HIS A 172 -2.27 4.91 5.14
C HIS A 172 -2.89 3.68 4.49
N LYS A 173 -4.12 3.33 4.94
CA LYS A 173 -4.94 2.29 4.32
C LYS A 173 -5.24 2.60 2.85
N LEU A 174 -5.52 1.57 2.05
CA LEU A 174 -5.80 1.70 0.62
C LEU A 174 -6.87 2.75 0.30
N ALA A 175 -7.97 2.77 1.05
CA ALA A 175 -9.03 3.78 0.88
C ALA A 175 -8.52 5.23 1.03
N CYS A 176 -7.51 5.49 1.86
CA CYS A 176 -6.89 6.81 1.95
C CYS A 176 -5.98 7.09 0.75
N GLN A 177 -5.25 6.08 0.28
CA GLN A 177 -4.38 6.19 -0.90
C GLN A 177 -5.18 6.53 -2.16
N LEU A 178 -6.38 5.98 -2.28
CA LEU A 178 -7.27 6.26 -3.42
C LEU A 178 -7.89 7.66 -3.35
N ASN A 179 -8.35 8.09 -2.17
CA ASN A 179 -9.14 9.31 -2.02
C ASN A 179 -8.33 10.59 -1.76
N PHE A 180 -7.12 10.49 -1.20
CA PHE A 180 -6.32 11.66 -0.79
C PHE A 180 -5.01 11.79 -1.59
N SER A 181 -4.84 11.01 -2.67
CA SER A 181 -3.62 11.04 -3.48
C SER A 181 -3.54 12.26 -4.38
N LEU A 182 -2.42 12.98 -4.27
CA LEU A 182 -2.05 14.03 -5.20
C LEU A 182 -1.89 13.54 -6.65
N ASN A 183 -1.65 12.24 -6.88
CA ASN A 183 -1.55 11.71 -8.25
C ASN A 183 -2.93 11.57 -8.91
N TYR A 184 -3.99 11.37 -8.12
CA TYR A 184 -5.37 11.24 -8.58
C TYR A 184 -6.17 12.54 -8.42
N THR A 185 -5.54 13.61 -7.92
CA THR A 185 -6.21 14.90 -7.70
C THR A 185 -6.09 15.77 -8.95
N PRO A 186 -7.20 16.16 -9.60
CA PRO A 186 -7.17 16.96 -10.82
C PRO A 186 -6.44 18.28 -10.59
N GLY A 187 -5.56 18.68 -11.51
CA GLY A 187 -4.84 19.95 -11.39
C GLY A 187 -3.71 20.01 -10.35
N ALA A 188 -3.49 18.95 -9.57
CA ALA A 188 -2.36 18.83 -8.64
C ALA A 188 -0.99 18.90 -9.33
N GLY A 189 -0.94 18.47 -10.61
CA GLY A 189 0.28 18.38 -11.40
C GLY A 189 1.33 17.49 -10.74
N ARG A 190 2.59 17.94 -10.77
CA ARG A 190 3.71 17.22 -10.13
C ARG A 190 4.04 17.70 -8.71
N THR A 191 3.08 18.33 -8.02
CA THR A 191 3.24 18.72 -6.62
C THR A 191 3.40 17.46 -5.75
N ASP A 192 4.31 17.48 -4.78
CA ASP A 192 4.59 16.36 -3.88
C ASP A 192 3.87 16.47 -2.52
N GLY A 193 3.55 17.69 -2.07
CA GLY A 193 2.94 17.94 -0.76
C GLY A 193 3.96 17.98 0.39
N GLU A 194 5.22 17.60 0.12
CA GLU A 194 6.33 17.47 1.08
C GLU A 194 7.07 18.80 1.34
N GLY A 195 6.50 19.92 0.89
CA GLY A 195 7.16 21.21 0.91
C GLY A 195 7.51 21.71 2.31
N ILE A 196 6.81 21.22 3.35
CA ILE A 196 6.97 21.64 4.75
C ILE A 196 8.18 21.01 5.45
N GLU A 197 8.63 19.84 4.99
CA GLU A 197 9.81 19.16 5.52
C GLU A 197 11.12 19.93 5.28
N ARG A 198 11.16 20.74 4.22
CA ARG A 198 12.35 21.52 3.84
C ARG A 198 12.59 22.70 4.79
N PRO A 199 11.58 23.54 5.12
CA PRO A 199 11.64 24.47 6.24
C PRO A 199 12.02 23.82 7.56
N TRP A 200 11.49 22.62 7.86
CA TRP A 200 11.85 21.87 9.07
C TRP A 200 13.30 21.47 9.14
N ALA A 201 13.84 20.94 8.03
CA ALA A 201 15.26 20.64 7.95
C ALA A 201 16.13 21.89 8.14
N ASN A 202 15.69 23.03 7.62
CA ASN A 202 16.41 24.31 7.73
C ASN A 202 16.40 24.89 9.15
N ILE A 203 15.26 24.88 9.83
CA ILE A 203 15.13 25.45 11.20
C ILE A 203 15.64 24.49 12.28
N GLY A 204 15.81 23.21 11.97
CA GLY A 204 16.23 22.16 12.91
C GLY A 204 17.44 22.52 13.79
N PRO A 205 18.54 23.11 13.26
CA PRO A 205 19.69 23.53 14.06
C PRO A 205 19.39 24.59 15.13
N VAL A 206 18.32 25.38 14.95
CA VAL A 206 17.89 26.45 15.87
C VAL A 206 17.09 25.89 17.05
N ALA A 207 16.66 24.62 16.98
CA ALA A 207 15.82 24.00 18.01
C ALA A 207 16.49 23.94 19.39
N THR A 208 17.81 23.79 19.46
CA THR A 208 18.53 23.73 20.75
C THR A 208 18.69 25.10 21.39
N SER A 209 18.99 26.14 20.61
CA SER A 209 19.16 27.52 21.12
C SER A 209 17.83 28.12 21.55
N THR A 210 16.75 27.88 20.79
CA THR A 210 15.40 28.37 21.12
C THR A 210 14.75 27.65 22.29
N ARG A 211 15.26 26.48 22.70
CA ARG A 211 14.64 25.68 23.75
C ARG A 211 14.67 26.32 25.13
N GLU A 212 15.75 27.05 25.43
CA GLU A 212 15.96 27.72 26.72
C GLU A 212 15.55 29.20 26.69
N MET A 213 15.03 29.69 25.57
CA MET A 213 14.54 31.07 25.45
C MET A 213 13.18 31.25 26.13
N GLY A 214 12.91 32.47 26.59
CA GLY A 214 11.56 32.87 26.98
C GLY A 214 10.60 32.90 25.78
N PRO A 215 9.28 33.04 26.03
CA PRO A 215 8.28 32.94 24.98
C PRO A 215 8.44 33.99 23.87
N GLY A 216 8.56 35.28 24.22
CA GLY A 216 8.68 36.37 23.26
C GLY A 216 9.96 36.30 22.44
N SER A 217 11.10 36.25 23.13
CA SER A 217 12.42 36.14 22.50
C SER A 217 12.51 34.94 21.55
N ARG A 218 11.89 33.80 21.92
CA ARG A 218 11.85 32.61 21.04
C ARG A 218 11.05 32.87 19.77
N GLN A 219 9.84 33.42 19.89
CA GLN A 219 9.01 33.66 18.71
C GLN A 219 9.64 34.65 17.76
N ASP A 220 10.26 35.71 18.29
CA ASP A 220 10.99 36.70 17.50
C ASP A 220 12.17 36.06 16.77
N THR A 221 12.95 35.20 17.46
CA THR A 221 14.04 34.43 16.82
C THR A 221 13.54 33.53 15.69
N LEU A 222 12.46 32.79 15.92
CA LEU A 222 11.90 31.90 14.89
C LEU A 222 11.30 32.70 13.71
N ASN A 223 10.65 33.83 13.99
CA ASN A 223 10.13 34.73 12.96
C ASN A 223 11.25 35.28 12.08
N ASP A 224 12.39 35.66 12.66
CA ASP A 224 13.56 36.14 11.93
C ASP A 224 14.11 35.05 10.99
N HIS A 225 14.31 33.83 11.50
CA HIS A 225 14.77 32.70 10.68
C HIS A 225 13.81 32.36 9.53
N TRP A 226 12.49 32.33 9.76
CA TRP A 226 11.52 32.12 8.68
C TRP A 226 11.45 33.32 7.73
N GLY A 227 11.73 34.53 8.21
CA GLY A 227 11.91 35.74 7.41
C GLY A 227 13.04 35.57 6.41
N HIS A 228 14.21 35.16 6.91
CA HIS A 228 15.36 34.84 6.09
C HIS A 228 15.06 33.72 5.08
N TRP A 229 14.41 32.63 5.51
CA TRP A 229 14.01 31.54 4.62
C TRP A 229 13.11 32.04 3.47
N ASN A 230 12.07 32.81 3.78
CA ASN A 230 11.18 33.37 2.77
C ASN A 230 11.92 34.33 1.84
N TRP A 231 12.84 35.15 2.34
CA TRP A 231 13.68 36.01 1.51
C TRP A 231 14.55 35.18 0.54
N GLN A 232 15.20 34.11 1.02
CA GLN A 232 15.96 33.19 0.16
C GLN A 232 15.07 32.54 -0.91
N LYS A 233 13.85 32.12 -0.56
CA LYS A 233 12.89 31.57 -1.53
C LYS A 233 12.49 32.60 -2.57
N LEU A 234 12.26 33.84 -2.17
CA LEU A 234 11.89 34.93 -3.07
C LEU A 234 13.00 35.21 -4.08
N VAL A 235 14.22 35.44 -3.61
CA VAL A 235 15.39 35.73 -4.47
C VAL A 235 15.70 34.54 -5.39
N GLY A 236 15.57 33.31 -4.89
CA GLY A 236 15.80 32.08 -5.65
C GLY A 236 14.65 31.67 -6.59
N LEU A 237 13.49 32.34 -6.53
CA LEU A 237 12.26 31.85 -7.18
C LEU A 237 12.40 31.75 -8.70
N GLY A 238 13.00 32.75 -9.35
CA GLY A 238 13.20 32.76 -10.80
C GLY A 238 14.06 31.58 -11.28
N ALA A 239 15.18 31.32 -10.60
CA ALA A 239 16.06 30.20 -10.89
C ALA A 239 15.36 28.84 -10.66
N LEU A 240 14.60 28.72 -9.57
CA LEU A 240 13.81 27.53 -9.26
C LEU A 240 12.77 27.25 -10.34
N LEU A 241 12.00 28.26 -10.75
CA LEU A 241 10.96 28.13 -11.78
C LEU A 241 11.56 27.75 -13.14
N ARG A 242 12.66 28.40 -13.55
CA ARG A 242 13.38 28.04 -14.79
C ARG A 242 13.85 26.59 -14.76
N LYS A 243 14.49 26.16 -13.66
CA LYS A 243 14.95 24.76 -13.49
C LYS A 243 13.79 23.77 -13.57
N ARG A 244 12.66 24.07 -12.91
CA ARG A 244 11.48 23.21 -12.93
C ARG A 244 10.85 23.15 -14.33
N LEU A 245 10.79 24.28 -15.05
CA LEU A 245 10.26 24.34 -16.42
C LEU A 245 11.12 23.50 -17.39
N LEU A 246 12.44 23.65 -17.36
CA LEU A 246 13.37 22.88 -18.20
C LEU A 246 13.27 21.37 -17.97
N ARG A 247 12.92 20.94 -16.75
CA ARG A 247 12.62 19.52 -16.46
C ARG A 247 11.22 19.12 -16.89
N ALA A 248 10.23 19.99 -16.73
CA ALA A 248 8.83 19.68 -17.01
C ALA A 248 8.54 19.50 -18.50
N ILE A 249 9.20 20.24 -19.39
CA ILE A 249 9.00 20.15 -20.84
C ILE A 249 9.31 18.76 -21.41
N PRO A 250 10.51 18.17 -21.21
CA PRO A 250 10.81 16.85 -21.74
C PRO A 250 9.95 15.76 -21.09
N GLU A 251 9.71 15.84 -19.77
CA GLU A 251 8.83 14.91 -19.05
C GLU A 251 7.40 14.95 -19.60
N ARG A 252 6.85 16.15 -19.84
CA ARG A 252 5.52 16.30 -20.44
C ARG A 252 5.46 15.64 -21.81
N ASN A 253 6.46 15.86 -22.67
CA ASN A 253 6.48 15.27 -24.00
C ASN A 253 6.53 13.74 -23.90
N PHE A 254 7.45 13.19 -23.09
CA PHE A 254 7.57 11.76 -22.86
C PHE A 254 6.27 11.12 -22.35
N GLN A 255 5.63 11.73 -21.34
CA GLN A 255 4.38 11.22 -20.76
C GLN A 255 3.21 11.32 -21.75
N ARG A 256 3.15 12.39 -22.54
CA ARG A 256 2.12 12.55 -23.58
C ARG A 256 2.27 11.48 -24.67
N ASP A 257 3.49 11.26 -25.14
CA ASP A 257 3.75 10.28 -26.20
C ASP A 257 3.48 8.86 -25.68
N SER A 258 3.87 8.57 -24.42
CA SER A 258 3.54 7.30 -23.75
C SER A 258 2.03 7.09 -23.58
N LEU A 259 1.29 8.13 -23.20
CA LEU A 259 -0.17 8.07 -23.08
C LEU A 259 -0.84 7.86 -24.43
N ALA A 260 -0.35 8.51 -25.50
CA ALA A 260 -0.87 8.33 -26.85
C ALA A 260 -0.72 6.87 -27.31
N THR A 261 0.47 6.29 -27.18
CA THR A 261 0.73 4.88 -27.49
C THR A 261 -0.12 3.95 -26.63
N PHE A 262 -0.26 4.24 -25.32
CA PHE A 262 -1.11 3.42 -24.46
C PHE A 262 -2.57 3.47 -24.91
N THR A 263 -3.09 4.66 -25.21
CA THR A 263 -4.47 4.90 -25.65
C THR A 263 -4.78 4.16 -26.96
N GLU A 264 -3.88 4.23 -27.94
CA GLU A 264 -4.02 3.53 -29.22
C GLU A 264 -4.15 2.01 -29.03
N ASN A 265 -3.42 1.44 -28.06
CA ASN A 265 -3.45 0.02 -27.75
C ASN A 265 -4.69 -0.44 -26.96
N GLN A 266 -5.50 0.47 -26.40
CA GLN A 266 -6.70 0.12 -25.62
C GLN A 266 -7.99 0.08 -26.48
N GLY A 267 -7.99 0.64 -27.69
CA GLY A 267 -9.13 0.59 -28.62
C GLY A 267 -10.43 1.15 -28.02
N GLU A 268 -11.48 0.34 -28.02
CA GLU A 268 -12.85 0.73 -27.64
C GLU A 268 -13.00 1.06 -26.14
N HIS A 269 -12.13 0.54 -25.27
CA HIS A 269 -12.21 0.77 -23.82
C HIS A 269 -11.85 2.20 -23.38
N VAL A 270 -11.26 2.99 -24.27
CA VAL A 270 -10.79 4.35 -23.94
C VAL A 270 -11.97 5.27 -23.60
N GLU A 271 -13.04 5.24 -24.39
CA GLU A 271 -14.16 6.16 -24.22
C GLU A 271 -14.89 5.92 -22.89
N GLU A 272 -15.13 4.65 -22.58
CA GLU A 272 -15.72 4.22 -21.31
C GLU A 272 -14.85 4.67 -20.12
N TRP A 273 -13.55 4.40 -20.17
CA TRP A 273 -12.64 4.76 -19.09
C TRP A 273 -12.53 6.28 -18.87
N VAL A 274 -12.47 7.04 -19.96
CA VAL A 274 -12.46 8.51 -19.90
C VAL A 274 -13.75 9.04 -19.28
N ALA A 275 -14.91 8.47 -19.64
CA ALA A 275 -16.19 8.83 -19.03
C ALA A 275 -16.21 8.54 -17.52
N MET A 276 -15.72 7.37 -17.10
CA MET A 276 -15.59 7.01 -15.68
C MET A 276 -14.70 8.00 -14.92
N VAL A 277 -13.55 8.37 -15.47
CA VAL A 277 -12.63 9.34 -14.87
C VAL A 277 -13.29 10.70 -14.73
N LEU A 278 -13.93 11.21 -15.78
CA LEU A 278 -14.59 12.52 -15.74
C LEU A 278 -15.76 12.56 -14.74
N ALA A 279 -16.54 11.48 -14.67
CA ALA A 279 -17.64 11.35 -13.70
C ALA A 279 -17.08 11.34 -12.26
N PHE A 280 -16.03 10.57 -12.01
CA PHE A 280 -15.37 10.53 -10.70
C PHE A 280 -14.72 11.87 -10.32
N GLU A 281 -14.05 12.56 -11.24
CA GLU A 281 -13.38 13.84 -10.96
C GLU A 281 -14.36 14.99 -10.66
N ALA A 282 -15.61 14.90 -11.14
CA ALA A 282 -16.63 15.93 -10.95
C ALA A 282 -17.03 16.08 -9.47
N ASP A 283 -17.40 14.98 -8.82
CA ASP A 283 -17.91 14.99 -7.45
C ASP A 283 -17.37 13.86 -6.53
N GLY A 284 -16.68 12.86 -7.08
CA GLY A 284 -16.15 11.71 -6.34
C GLY A 284 -17.21 10.73 -5.83
N THR A 285 -18.45 10.85 -6.29
CA THR A 285 -19.57 9.96 -5.90
C THR A 285 -19.70 8.73 -6.79
N SER A 286 -19.23 8.84 -8.04
CA SER A 286 -19.17 7.73 -8.99
C SER A 286 -18.15 6.67 -8.54
N PRO A 287 -18.23 5.42 -9.04
CA PRO A 287 -17.22 4.40 -8.78
C PRO A 287 -15.81 4.92 -9.10
N ASN A 288 -14.87 4.67 -8.18
CA ASN A 288 -13.51 5.16 -8.34
C ASN A 288 -12.77 4.34 -9.41
N PRO A 289 -12.41 4.92 -10.57
CA PRO A 289 -11.73 4.19 -11.64
C PRO A 289 -10.30 3.79 -11.24
N TYR A 290 -9.72 4.41 -10.21
CA TYR A 290 -8.37 4.08 -9.74
C TYR A 290 -8.36 2.94 -8.70
N GLU A 291 -9.54 2.54 -8.22
CA GLU A 291 -9.67 1.35 -7.40
C GLU A 291 -9.67 0.11 -8.29
N LEU A 292 -8.83 -0.87 -7.95
CA LEU A 292 -8.89 -2.16 -8.64
C LEU A 292 -10.27 -2.78 -8.37
N PRO A 293 -11.00 -3.23 -9.41
CA PRO A 293 -12.24 -3.96 -9.22
C PRO A 293 -11.99 -5.11 -8.25
N LYS A 294 -12.92 -5.31 -7.30
CA LYS A 294 -12.84 -6.47 -6.42
C LYS A 294 -12.87 -7.72 -7.30
N SER A 295 -11.75 -8.43 -7.35
CA SER A 295 -11.65 -9.74 -7.96
C SER A 295 -12.48 -10.70 -7.09
N GLY A 296 -13.77 -10.81 -7.41
CA GLY A 296 -14.73 -11.76 -6.83
C GLY A 296 -14.72 -11.87 -5.30
N GLU A 297 -15.28 -12.97 -4.81
CA GLU A 297 -15.28 -13.29 -3.38
C GLU A 297 -13.91 -13.81 -2.93
N CYS A 298 -13.39 -13.28 -1.83
CA CYS A 298 -12.25 -13.87 -1.15
C CYS A 298 -12.71 -14.95 -0.15
N ALA A 299 -11.76 -15.72 0.39
CA ALA A 299 -12.11 -16.82 1.28
C ALA A 299 -12.83 -16.36 2.56
N HIS A 300 -12.65 -15.10 2.97
CA HIS A 300 -13.39 -14.51 4.08
C HIS A 300 -14.83 -14.17 3.70
N ASP A 301 -15.06 -13.70 2.48
CA ASP A 301 -16.39 -13.38 1.97
C ASP A 301 -17.22 -14.67 1.83
N VAL A 302 -16.64 -15.72 1.23
CA VAL A 302 -17.27 -17.06 1.15
C VAL A 302 -17.58 -17.62 2.54
N ARG A 303 -16.70 -17.38 3.52
CA ARG A 303 -16.96 -17.77 4.91
C ARG A 303 -18.14 -17.01 5.51
N LEU A 304 -18.23 -15.70 5.26
CA LEU A 304 -19.34 -14.88 5.77
C LEU A 304 -20.66 -15.38 5.17
N GLU A 305 -20.70 -15.59 3.86
CA GLU A 305 -21.89 -16.06 3.14
C GLU A 305 -22.33 -17.45 3.63
N CYS A 306 -21.39 -18.39 3.83
CA CYS A 306 -21.71 -19.70 4.38
C CYS A 306 -22.29 -19.61 5.80
N VAL A 307 -21.80 -18.69 6.64
CA VAL A 307 -22.33 -18.48 8.01
C VAL A 307 -23.73 -17.86 7.96
N GLU A 308 -23.98 -16.94 7.03
CA GLU A 308 -25.30 -16.34 6.81
C GLU A 308 -26.32 -17.36 6.27
N GLU A 309 -25.92 -18.21 5.31
CA GLU A 309 -26.73 -19.32 4.80
C GLU A 309 -27.10 -20.31 5.92
N GLU A 310 -26.12 -20.70 6.75
CA GLU A 310 -26.31 -21.59 7.89
C GLU A 310 -27.25 -20.97 8.94
N ALA A 311 -27.13 -19.67 9.22
CA ALA A 311 -28.05 -18.96 10.12
C ALA A 311 -29.48 -18.96 9.58
N ALA A 312 -29.67 -18.72 8.27
CA ALA A 312 -30.98 -18.77 7.63
C ALA A 312 -31.58 -20.18 7.59
N GLU A 313 -30.76 -21.23 7.47
CA GLU A 313 -31.23 -22.62 7.59
C GLU A 313 -31.68 -22.96 9.01
N GLN A 314 -30.98 -22.45 10.02
CA GLN A 314 -31.36 -22.62 11.43
C GLN A 314 -32.67 -21.89 11.76
N GLU A 315 -32.88 -20.68 11.22
CA GLU A 315 -34.16 -19.96 11.31
C GLU A 315 -35.32 -20.72 10.64
N ARG A 316 -35.03 -21.45 9.56
CA ARG A 316 -35.99 -22.34 8.88
C ARG A 316 -36.21 -23.69 9.58
N GLY A 317 -35.54 -23.93 10.71
CA GLY A 317 -35.74 -25.12 11.54
C GLY A 317 -34.92 -26.36 11.12
N VAL A 318 -33.90 -26.22 10.28
CA VAL A 318 -32.98 -27.32 9.97
C VAL A 318 -32.06 -27.56 11.16
N LEU A 319 -32.07 -28.79 11.71
CA LEU A 319 -31.22 -29.14 12.85
C LEU A 319 -29.76 -29.36 12.42
N PRO A 320 -28.79 -28.78 13.12
CA PRO A 320 -27.38 -28.99 12.81
C PRO A 320 -26.95 -30.43 13.12
N ILE A 321 -26.21 -31.03 12.19
CA ILE A 321 -25.68 -32.41 12.30
C ILE A 321 -24.67 -32.53 13.45
N ASN A 322 -23.96 -31.46 13.77
CA ASN A 322 -22.97 -31.38 14.84
C ASN A 322 -22.83 -29.93 15.32
N ASN A 323 -22.18 -29.72 16.48
CA ASN A 323 -21.85 -28.39 17.02
C ASN A 323 -20.88 -27.58 16.14
N VAL A 324 -20.24 -28.22 15.16
CA VAL A 324 -19.37 -27.57 14.16
C VAL A 324 -20.10 -27.62 12.83
N SER A 325 -20.29 -26.49 12.16
CA SER A 325 -20.99 -26.45 10.87
C SER A 325 -20.18 -27.05 9.71
N PRO A 326 -20.83 -27.46 8.61
CA PRO A 326 -20.15 -28.01 7.44
C PRO A 326 -19.10 -27.05 6.84
N SER A 327 -19.37 -25.74 6.81
CA SER A 327 -18.42 -24.74 6.33
C SER A 327 -17.20 -24.62 7.25
N ALA A 328 -17.42 -24.59 8.57
CA ALA A 328 -16.34 -24.56 9.56
C ALA A 328 -15.47 -25.83 9.52
N PHE A 329 -16.05 -26.98 9.21
CA PHE A 329 -15.31 -28.24 9.01
C PHE A 329 -14.37 -28.15 7.80
N ILE A 330 -14.85 -27.68 6.65
CA ILE A 330 -14.02 -27.52 5.44
C ILE A 330 -12.92 -26.48 5.64
N ILE A 331 -13.23 -25.35 6.27
CA ILE A 331 -12.23 -24.33 6.63
C ILE A 331 -11.12 -24.95 7.50
N ALA A 332 -11.50 -25.71 8.54
CA ALA A 332 -10.53 -26.37 9.40
C ALA A 332 -9.63 -27.36 8.63
N GLY A 333 -10.19 -28.06 7.64
CA GLY A 333 -9.44 -28.93 6.74
C GLY A 333 -8.45 -28.18 5.84
N LEU A 334 -8.87 -27.06 5.25
CA LEU A 334 -8.03 -26.20 4.42
C LEU A 334 -6.91 -25.51 5.23
N ASP A 335 -7.21 -25.10 6.47
CA ASP A 335 -6.22 -24.55 7.39
C ASP A 335 -5.18 -25.61 7.79
N LEU A 336 -5.59 -26.87 7.95
CA LEU A 336 -4.67 -27.98 8.19
C LEU A 336 -3.76 -28.24 6.99
N GLU A 337 -4.29 -28.25 5.75
CA GLU A 337 -3.46 -28.35 4.54
C GLU A 337 -2.40 -27.23 4.48
N GLU A 338 -2.81 -26.00 4.83
CA GLU A 338 -1.91 -24.86 4.87
C GLU A 338 -0.83 -25.00 5.96
N GLN A 339 -1.18 -25.51 7.14
CA GLN A 339 -0.22 -25.82 8.20
C GLN A 339 0.77 -26.91 7.78
N GLN A 340 0.30 -27.97 7.10
CA GLN A 340 1.17 -29.02 6.55
C GLN A 340 2.19 -28.45 5.56
N ARG A 341 1.75 -27.57 4.65
CA ARG A 341 2.65 -26.88 3.70
C ARG A 341 3.71 -26.03 4.42
N ARG A 342 3.30 -25.23 5.41
CA ARG A 342 4.22 -24.38 6.18
C ARG A 342 5.27 -25.20 6.93
N ILE A 343 4.88 -26.32 7.54
CA ILE A 343 5.81 -27.21 8.23
C ILE A 343 6.79 -27.84 7.25
N LYS A 344 6.36 -28.27 6.05
CA LYS A 344 7.27 -28.78 5.01
C LYS A 344 8.36 -27.77 4.64
N VAL A 345 7.99 -26.50 4.48
CA VAL A 345 8.96 -25.43 4.22
C VAL A 345 9.89 -25.23 5.42
N ALA A 346 9.36 -25.20 6.64
CA ALA A 346 10.15 -25.05 7.86
C ALA A 346 11.15 -26.20 8.06
N VAL A 347 10.76 -27.44 7.76
CA VAL A 347 11.64 -28.62 7.81
C VAL A 347 12.79 -28.48 6.80
N ALA A 348 12.51 -28.09 5.57
CA ALA A 348 13.54 -27.88 4.55
C ALA A 348 14.52 -26.75 4.93
N ILE A 349 14.06 -25.73 5.65
CA ILE A 349 14.91 -24.66 6.19
C ILE A 349 15.74 -25.17 7.38
N ALA A 350 15.13 -25.88 8.31
CA ALA A 350 15.80 -26.43 9.48
C ALA A 350 16.94 -27.37 9.07
N GLN A 351 16.70 -28.27 8.10
CA GLN A 351 17.70 -29.17 7.54
C GLN A 351 18.89 -28.45 6.91
N LYS A 352 18.68 -27.27 6.31
CA LYS A 352 19.77 -26.47 5.70
C LYS A 352 20.55 -25.63 6.70
N SER A 353 19.96 -25.30 7.85
CA SER A 353 20.52 -24.33 8.81
C SER A 353 21.25 -24.96 10.00
N GLU A 354 21.12 -26.29 10.20
CA GLU A 354 21.66 -27.03 11.36
C GLU A 354 21.40 -26.36 12.73
N SER A 355 20.34 -25.55 12.83
CA SER A 355 20.03 -24.77 14.03
C SER A 355 19.12 -25.56 14.97
N SER A 356 19.58 -25.77 16.20
CA SER A 356 18.81 -26.44 17.26
C SER A 356 17.47 -25.76 17.56
N LYS A 357 17.42 -24.43 17.47
CA LYS A 357 16.19 -23.64 17.69
C LYS A 357 15.14 -23.92 16.61
N ASN A 358 15.53 -23.92 15.34
CA ASN A 358 14.61 -24.20 14.23
C ASN A 358 14.07 -25.64 14.30
N SER A 359 14.91 -26.59 14.71
CA SER A 359 14.50 -27.99 14.91
C SER A 359 13.48 -28.15 16.04
N ALA A 360 13.64 -27.42 17.15
CA ALA A 360 12.66 -27.42 18.26
C ALA A 360 11.30 -26.84 17.82
N ASP A 361 11.30 -25.71 17.10
CA ASP A 361 10.07 -25.08 16.59
C ASP A 361 9.30 -26.01 15.63
N VAL A 362 10.03 -26.77 14.81
CA VAL A 362 9.45 -27.79 13.91
C VAL A 362 8.79 -28.93 14.70
N VAL A 363 9.44 -29.43 15.75
CA VAL A 363 8.87 -30.51 16.59
C VAL A 363 7.61 -30.03 17.33
N GLU A 364 7.62 -28.82 17.86
CA GLU A 364 6.44 -28.23 18.51
C GLU A 364 5.28 -28.07 17.51
N SER A 365 5.58 -27.58 16.31
CA SER A 365 4.60 -27.41 15.22
C SER A 365 4.01 -28.75 14.77
N ARG A 366 4.84 -29.80 14.61
CA ARG A 366 4.39 -31.16 14.30
C ARG A 366 3.46 -31.72 15.37
N THR A 367 3.80 -31.51 16.65
CA THR A 367 2.99 -32.00 17.79
C THR A 367 1.63 -31.29 17.86
N LYS A 368 1.59 -29.99 17.56
CA LYS A 368 0.34 -29.22 17.45
C LYS A 368 -0.50 -29.71 16.28
N LEU A 369 0.12 -29.89 15.11
CA LEU A 369 -0.56 -30.38 13.91
C LEU A 369 -1.17 -31.77 14.13
N ALA A 370 -0.44 -32.71 14.73
CA ALA A 370 -0.95 -34.05 15.02
C ALA A 370 -2.21 -34.03 15.91
N ARG A 371 -2.24 -33.15 16.93
CA ARG A 371 -3.43 -32.95 17.77
C ARG A 371 -4.62 -32.39 16.99
N TYR A 372 -4.39 -31.42 16.10
CA TYR A 372 -5.46 -30.87 15.27
C TYR A 372 -5.97 -31.88 14.23
N VAL A 373 -5.08 -32.66 13.61
CA VAL A 373 -5.47 -33.75 12.71
C VAL A 373 -6.33 -34.78 13.44
N ALA A 374 -5.95 -35.20 14.66
CA ALA A 374 -6.76 -36.12 15.46
C ALA A 374 -8.16 -35.57 15.78
N ARG A 375 -8.27 -34.27 16.08
CA ARG A 375 -9.58 -33.62 16.28
C ARG A 375 -10.38 -33.55 14.97
N PHE A 376 -9.72 -33.25 13.86
CA PHE A 376 -10.34 -33.21 12.53
C PHE A 376 -10.89 -34.58 12.12
N ARG A 377 -10.19 -35.69 12.41
CA ARG A 377 -10.68 -37.05 12.15
C ARG A 377 -12.01 -37.36 12.84
N LYS A 378 -12.22 -36.87 14.06
CA LYS A 378 -13.50 -37.04 14.77
C LYS A 378 -14.65 -36.33 14.05
N LEU A 379 -14.39 -35.15 13.48
CA LEU A 379 -15.37 -34.42 12.68
C LEU A 379 -15.58 -35.09 11.31
N GLN A 380 -14.51 -35.63 10.72
CA GLN A 380 -14.56 -36.35 9.45
C GLN A 380 -15.41 -37.63 9.55
N ALA A 381 -15.43 -38.31 10.70
CA ALA A 381 -16.33 -39.45 10.93
C ALA A 381 -17.82 -39.07 10.81
N VAL A 382 -18.18 -37.81 11.11
CA VAL A 382 -19.55 -37.30 11.06
C VAL A 382 -19.90 -36.77 9.67
N TYR A 383 -18.98 -36.01 9.05
CA TYR A 383 -19.23 -35.31 7.79
C TYR A 383 -18.81 -36.08 6.53
N MET A 384 -17.79 -36.93 6.63
CA MET A 384 -17.18 -37.65 5.52
C MET A 384 -16.70 -39.06 5.92
N PRO A 385 -17.58 -39.97 6.36
CA PRO A 385 -17.20 -41.34 6.73
C PRO A 385 -16.45 -42.08 5.60
N GLY A 386 -16.75 -41.82 4.33
CA GLY A 386 -16.04 -42.41 3.19
C GLY A 386 -14.55 -42.04 3.12
N ALA A 387 -14.15 -40.92 3.72
CA ALA A 387 -12.74 -40.55 3.81
C ALA A 387 -11.95 -41.41 4.81
N LEU A 388 -12.62 -41.92 5.85
CA LEU A 388 -12.01 -42.86 6.79
C LEU A 388 -11.85 -44.24 6.15
N GLN A 389 -12.79 -44.64 5.30
CA GLN A 389 -12.69 -45.86 4.50
C GLN A 389 -11.51 -45.77 3.52
N ALA A 390 -11.40 -44.67 2.76
CA ALA A 390 -10.27 -44.42 1.88
C ALA A 390 -8.90 -44.40 2.59
N LEU A 391 -8.88 -43.94 3.85
CA LEU A 391 -7.67 -43.96 4.67
C LEU A 391 -7.32 -45.38 5.15
N ALA A 392 -8.31 -46.21 5.46
CA ALA A 392 -8.13 -47.60 5.89
C ALA A 392 -7.70 -48.51 4.74
N ASP A 393 -8.22 -48.28 3.53
CA ASP A 393 -7.91 -49.06 2.32
C ASP A 393 -6.56 -48.67 1.68
N ARG A 394 -5.86 -47.67 2.24
CA ARG A 394 -4.59 -47.20 1.70
C ARG A 394 -3.49 -48.26 1.94
N PRO A 395 -2.77 -48.71 0.90
CA PRO A 395 -1.63 -49.60 1.09
C PRO A 395 -0.53 -48.88 1.87
N VAL A 396 -0.14 -49.45 3.02
CA VAL A 396 1.00 -48.98 3.82
C VAL A 396 2.27 -49.22 3.02
N ALA A 397 2.98 -48.15 2.64
CA ALA A 397 4.20 -48.28 1.85
C ALA A 397 5.36 -48.80 2.70
N ALA A 398 6.21 -49.67 2.12
CA ALA A 398 7.42 -50.17 2.78
C ALA A 398 8.34 -48.99 3.15
N GLY A 399 8.39 -48.65 4.45
CA GLY A 399 9.06 -47.46 4.99
C GLY A 399 8.22 -46.65 5.99
N GLU A 400 6.92 -46.93 6.12
CA GLU A 400 6.00 -46.27 7.07
C GLU A 400 5.96 -46.94 8.47
N GLU A 401 6.78 -47.96 8.73
CA GLU A 401 6.83 -48.73 10.00
C GLU A 401 7.23 -47.89 11.23
N GLY A 402 7.83 -46.71 11.03
CA GLY A 402 8.17 -45.75 12.09
C GLY A 402 7.09 -44.70 12.40
N GLY A 403 5.92 -44.77 11.76
CA GLY A 403 4.86 -43.77 11.85
C GLY A 403 5.02 -42.63 10.83
N MET A 404 3.92 -42.26 10.18
CA MET A 404 3.90 -41.16 9.21
C MET A 404 4.03 -39.80 9.90
N LEU A 405 4.94 -38.95 9.42
CA LEU A 405 5.10 -37.57 9.92
C LEU A 405 3.82 -36.76 9.72
N ALA A 406 3.48 -35.91 10.69
CA ALA A 406 2.22 -35.15 10.74
C ALA A 406 1.96 -34.32 9.46
N GLU A 407 3.00 -33.77 8.84
CA GLU A 407 2.92 -32.99 7.60
C GLU A 407 2.64 -33.81 6.33
N ASN A 408 2.80 -35.14 6.39
CA ASN A 408 2.58 -36.05 5.27
C ASN A 408 1.28 -36.87 5.40
N VAL A 409 0.57 -36.74 6.53
CA VAL A 409 -0.70 -37.42 6.75
C VAL A 409 -1.75 -36.92 5.75
N PRO A 410 -2.32 -37.76 4.87
CA PRO A 410 -3.29 -37.31 3.88
C PRO A 410 -4.60 -36.94 4.57
N LEU A 411 -5.08 -35.71 4.41
CA LEU A 411 -6.30 -35.25 5.08
C LEU A 411 -7.59 -35.80 4.45
N PHE A 412 -7.57 -36.18 3.16
CA PHE A 412 -8.73 -36.67 2.41
C PHE A 412 -9.94 -35.72 2.48
N LEU A 413 -9.75 -34.49 2.00
CA LEU A 413 -10.86 -33.58 1.71
C LEU A 413 -11.70 -34.10 0.53
N PRO A 414 -12.94 -33.60 0.31
CA PRO A 414 -13.81 -34.12 -0.74
C PRO A 414 -13.14 -34.21 -2.12
N SER A 415 -12.25 -33.27 -2.45
CA SER A 415 -11.46 -33.25 -3.68
C SER A 415 -10.47 -34.41 -3.83
N ALA A 416 -10.03 -35.02 -2.72
CA ALA A 416 -9.07 -36.12 -2.71
C ALA A 416 -9.74 -37.51 -2.70
N LEU A 417 -11.08 -37.57 -2.66
CA LEU A 417 -11.85 -38.80 -2.78
C LEU A 417 -12.25 -39.07 -4.23
N SER A 418 -12.43 -40.35 -4.58
CA SER A 418 -13.05 -40.73 -5.85
C SER A 418 -14.50 -40.26 -5.91
N ALA A 419 -15.05 -40.08 -7.12
CA ALA A 419 -16.43 -39.63 -7.30
C ALA A 419 -17.44 -40.57 -6.60
N GLU A 420 -17.17 -41.89 -6.59
CA GLU A 420 -18.00 -42.92 -5.96
C GLU A 420 -18.00 -42.81 -4.43
N LEU A 421 -16.82 -42.68 -3.81
CA LEU A 421 -16.67 -42.50 -2.36
C LEU A 421 -17.20 -41.14 -1.89
N ARG A 422 -17.14 -40.12 -2.75
CA ARG A 422 -17.71 -38.79 -2.48
C ARG A 422 -19.24 -38.84 -2.48
N ALA A 423 -19.85 -39.55 -3.44
CA ALA A 423 -21.30 -39.67 -3.54
C ALA A 423 -21.91 -40.54 -2.43
N SER A 424 -21.21 -41.59 -2.01
CA SER A 424 -21.69 -42.54 -1.00
C SER A 424 -21.28 -42.20 0.45
N GLY A 425 -20.17 -41.48 0.62
CA GLY A 425 -19.49 -41.31 1.90
C GLY A 425 -19.30 -39.88 2.39
N CYS A 426 -19.85 -38.87 1.71
CA CYS A 426 -19.87 -37.48 2.17
C CYS A 426 -21.30 -36.97 2.37
N ASN A 427 -21.51 -36.15 3.40
CA ASN A 427 -22.78 -35.44 3.57
C ASN A 427 -23.01 -34.45 2.42
N LYS A 428 -24.29 -34.28 2.03
CA LYS A 428 -24.69 -33.42 0.90
C LYS A 428 -24.20 -31.98 1.11
N GLY A 429 -23.60 -31.40 0.08
CA GLY A 429 -23.19 -29.98 0.05
C GLY A 429 -21.76 -29.69 0.53
N VAL A 430 -21.08 -30.65 1.18
CA VAL A 430 -19.70 -30.48 1.66
C VAL A 430 -18.71 -30.30 0.49
N ASP A 431 -18.98 -30.99 -0.63
CA ASP A 431 -18.26 -30.87 -1.90
C ASP A 431 -18.44 -29.49 -2.55
N ARG A 432 -19.67 -28.96 -2.58
CA ARG A 432 -19.96 -27.62 -3.10
C ARG A 432 -19.32 -26.51 -2.25
N ILE A 433 -19.33 -26.69 -0.92
CA ILE A 433 -18.65 -25.79 0.00
C ILE A 433 -17.14 -25.80 -0.28
N GLU A 434 -16.52 -26.97 -0.43
CA GLU A 434 -15.10 -27.04 -0.82
C GLU A 434 -14.85 -26.34 -2.15
N GLN A 435 -15.69 -26.56 -3.17
CA GLN A 435 -15.56 -25.90 -4.47
C GLN A 435 -15.52 -24.36 -4.35
N ARG A 436 -16.45 -23.76 -3.59
CA ARG A 436 -16.47 -22.30 -3.35
C ARG A 436 -15.17 -21.81 -2.69
N PHE A 437 -14.68 -22.54 -1.69
CA PHE A 437 -13.42 -22.19 -1.05
C PHE A 437 -12.20 -22.38 -1.96
N ARG A 438 -12.18 -23.39 -2.84
CA ARG A 438 -11.10 -23.58 -3.83
C ARG A 438 -11.10 -22.46 -4.86
N ASP A 439 -12.26 -21.98 -5.29
CA ASP A 439 -12.37 -20.79 -6.15
C ASP A 439 -11.79 -19.54 -5.51
N ALA A 440 -12.18 -19.27 -4.26
CA ALA A 440 -11.62 -18.17 -3.50
C ALA A 440 -10.11 -18.32 -3.26
N GLN A 441 -9.61 -19.55 -3.07
CA GLN A 441 -8.17 -19.83 -2.94
C GLN A 441 -7.40 -19.58 -4.23
N CYS A 442 -7.90 -20.04 -5.39
CA CYS A 442 -7.31 -19.77 -6.71
C CYS A 442 -7.19 -18.27 -6.93
N ARG A 443 -8.28 -17.53 -6.69
CA ARG A 443 -8.33 -16.07 -6.86
C ARG A 443 -7.32 -15.35 -5.96
N SER A 444 -7.37 -15.63 -4.66
CA SER A 444 -6.47 -15.00 -3.67
C SER A 444 -5.00 -15.34 -3.94
N ALA A 445 -4.71 -16.56 -4.40
CA ALA A 445 -3.36 -16.98 -4.76
C ALA A 445 -2.86 -16.28 -6.01
N LEU A 446 -3.71 -16.12 -7.04
CA LEU A 446 -3.38 -15.40 -8.27
C LEU A 446 -3.09 -13.92 -8.00
N ASP A 447 -3.91 -13.25 -7.20
CA ASP A 447 -3.68 -11.86 -6.81
C ASP A 447 -2.41 -11.72 -5.95
N GLY A 448 -2.13 -12.71 -5.09
CA GLY A 448 -0.86 -12.83 -4.39
C GLY A 448 0.33 -12.89 -5.35
N ILE A 449 0.27 -13.77 -6.35
CA ILE A 449 1.32 -13.93 -7.38
C ILE A 449 1.56 -12.60 -8.11
N ARG A 450 0.50 -11.94 -8.60
CA ARG A 450 0.57 -10.63 -9.29
C ARG A 450 1.25 -9.58 -8.41
N ASN A 451 0.83 -9.47 -7.15
CA ASN A 451 1.42 -8.54 -6.19
C ASN A 451 2.90 -8.83 -5.93
N TYR A 452 3.29 -10.10 -5.72
CA TYR A 452 4.70 -10.45 -5.51
C TYR A 452 5.56 -10.20 -6.75
N LEU A 453 5.02 -10.39 -7.96
CA LEU A 453 5.70 -10.07 -9.20
C LEU A 453 5.88 -8.55 -9.41
N HIS A 454 4.87 -7.74 -9.05
CA HIS A 454 5.01 -6.28 -9.02
C HIS A 454 6.09 -5.84 -8.03
N ILE A 455 6.08 -6.40 -6.81
CA ILE A 455 7.12 -6.13 -5.81
C ILE A 455 8.50 -6.54 -6.33
N LYS A 456 8.61 -7.69 -7.02
CA LYS A 456 9.86 -8.17 -7.62
C LYS A 456 10.39 -7.19 -8.66
N SER A 457 9.54 -6.70 -9.57
CA SER A 457 9.92 -5.67 -10.54
C SER A 457 10.45 -4.40 -9.83
N ARG A 458 9.74 -3.92 -8.80
CA ARG A 458 10.18 -2.75 -8.00
C ARG A 458 11.51 -2.98 -7.29
N PHE A 459 11.73 -4.16 -6.72
CA PHE A 459 13.02 -4.50 -6.10
C PHE A 459 14.16 -4.48 -7.13
N ARG A 460 13.93 -4.94 -8.37
CA ARG A 460 14.94 -4.87 -9.43
C ARG A 460 15.30 -3.43 -9.77
N THR A 461 14.30 -2.56 -9.95
CA THR A 461 14.53 -1.13 -10.19
C THR A 461 15.28 -0.48 -9.02
N TYR A 462 14.88 -0.77 -7.77
CA TYR A 462 15.53 -0.24 -6.57
C TYR A 462 17.00 -0.68 -6.48
N LYS A 463 17.27 -1.97 -6.71
CA LYS A 463 18.64 -2.50 -6.70
C LYS A 463 19.50 -1.85 -7.78
N GLY A 464 18.96 -1.64 -8.98
CA GLY A 464 19.68 -1.03 -10.10
C GLY A 464 19.96 0.47 -9.91
N SER A 465 19.13 1.19 -9.17
CA SER A 465 19.22 2.65 -9.03
C SER A 465 19.83 3.14 -7.72
N GLN A 466 19.59 2.46 -6.59
CA GLN A 466 19.90 2.97 -5.25
C GLN A 466 20.93 2.15 -4.48
N VAL A 467 21.28 0.95 -4.96
CA VAL A 467 22.14 0.01 -4.20
C VAL A 467 23.53 -0.07 -4.82
N GLN A 468 24.46 0.73 -4.30
CA GLN A 468 25.84 0.82 -4.78
C GLN A 468 26.86 0.02 -3.92
N HIS A 469 26.55 -0.21 -2.64
CA HIS A 469 27.46 -0.80 -1.65
C HIS A 469 27.22 -2.31 -1.45
N GLN A 470 28.26 -3.09 -1.12
CA GLN A 470 28.14 -4.54 -0.93
C GLN A 470 27.13 -4.94 0.16
N GLY A 471 27.17 -4.33 1.34
CA GLY A 471 26.22 -4.65 2.43
C GLY A 471 24.75 -4.34 2.07
N ALA A 472 24.51 -3.24 1.35
CA ALA A 472 23.19 -2.90 0.84
C ALA A 472 22.72 -3.89 -0.25
N THR A 473 23.65 -4.41 -1.05
CA THR A 473 23.38 -5.44 -2.07
C THR A 473 22.95 -6.75 -1.43
N THR A 474 23.61 -7.19 -0.36
CA THR A 474 23.24 -8.41 0.36
C THR A 474 21.86 -8.29 1.00
N ARG A 475 21.54 -7.14 1.62
CA ARG A 475 20.20 -6.88 2.18
C ARG A 475 19.11 -6.86 1.11
N ALA A 476 19.38 -6.21 -0.02
CA ALA A 476 18.44 -6.19 -1.15
C ALA A 476 18.21 -7.59 -1.73
N ARG A 477 19.26 -8.42 -1.86
CA ARG A 477 19.13 -9.83 -2.26
C ARG A 477 18.27 -10.62 -1.26
N GLY A 478 18.54 -10.52 0.04
CA GLY A 478 17.72 -11.19 1.04
C GLY A 478 16.24 -10.73 1.09
N LEU A 479 15.93 -9.51 0.64
CA LEU A 479 14.54 -9.06 0.42
C LEU A 479 13.93 -9.69 -0.84
N MET A 480 14.69 -9.74 -1.93
CA MET A 480 14.28 -10.40 -3.18
C MET A 480 14.04 -11.90 -2.96
N ASP A 481 14.96 -12.60 -2.30
CA ASP A 481 14.86 -14.05 -2.04
C ASP A 481 13.63 -14.38 -1.19
N ARG A 482 13.33 -13.55 -0.19
CA ARG A 482 12.09 -13.68 0.60
C ARG A 482 10.83 -13.44 -0.22
N ASN A 483 10.87 -12.50 -1.16
CA ASN A 483 9.73 -12.24 -2.05
C ASN A 483 9.54 -13.37 -3.06
N ASP A 484 10.63 -13.90 -3.61
CA ASP A 484 10.60 -15.05 -4.52
C ASP A 484 10.07 -16.31 -3.82
N GLU A 485 10.40 -16.51 -2.55
CA GLU A 485 9.83 -17.59 -1.75
C GLU A 485 8.32 -17.42 -1.52
N LYS A 486 7.86 -16.20 -1.21
CA LYS A 486 6.42 -15.91 -1.09
C LYS A 486 5.66 -16.14 -2.41
N MET A 487 6.27 -15.75 -3.53
CA MET A 487 5.75 -15.99 -4.87
C MET A 487 5.62 -17.49 -5.17
N ARG A 488 6.65 -18.29 -4.83
CA ARG A 488 6.62 -19.74 -5.00
C ARG A 488 5.50 -20.39 -4.17
N ILE A 489 5.39 -20.01 -2.90
CA ILE A 489 4.32 -20.51 -2.00
C ILE A 489 2.93 -20.17 -2.55
N ALA A 490 2.74 -18.94 -3.05
CA ALA A 490 1.47 -18.55 -3.67
C ALA A 490 1.18 -19.36 -4.95
N GLY A 491 2.19 -19.62 -5.78
CA GLY A 491 2.09 -20.50 -6.95
C GLY A 491 1.69 -21.93 -6.59
N GLU A 492 2.32 -22.52 -5.57
CA GLU A 492 1.98 -23.87 -5.10
C GLU A 492 0.56 -23.94 -4.52
N LYS A 493 0.13 -22.89 -3.83
CA LYS A 493 -1.25 -22.78 -3.34
C LYS A 493 -2.25 -22.73 -4.48
N TYR A 494 -1.97 -21.96 -5.54
CA TYR A 494 -2.82 -21.89 -6.73
C TYR A 494 -2.94 -23.27 -7.40
N ILE A 495 -1.82 -23.96 -7.61
CA ILE A 495 -1.80 -25.28 -8.26
C ILE A 495 -2.58 -26.30 -7.46
N ALA A 496 -2.36 -26.36 -6.14
CA ALA A 496 -3.09 -27.28 -5.27
C ALA A 496 -4.60 -27.01 -5.26
N ALA A 497 -5.01 -25.72 -5.24
CA ALA A 497 -6.42 -25.36 -5.29
C ALA A 497 -7.05 -25.68 -6.66
N TRP A 498 -6.31 -25.47 -7.75
CA TRP A 498 -6.73 -25.81 -9.11
C TRP A 498 -6.90 -27.32 -9.29
N GLU A 499 -5.94 -28.13 -8.82
CA GLU A 499 -6.02 -29.59 -8.86
C GLU A 499 -7.20 -30.11 -8.03
N ALA A 500 -7.44 -29.54 -6.85
CA ALA A 500 -8.59 -29.86 -6.03
C ALA A 500 -9.92 -29.51 -6.73
N LYS A 501 -10.03 -28.34 -7.37
CA LYS A 501 -11.22 -27.96 -8.14
C LYS A 501 -11.42 -28.89 -9.34
N ARG A 502 -10.35 -29.23 -10.07
CA ARG A 502 -10.39 -30.19 -11.19
C ARG A 502 -10.92 -31.55 -10.75
N ALA A 503 -10.54 -32.04 -9.57
CA ALA A 503 -11.02 -33.31 -9.04
C ALA A 503 -12.49 -33.27 -8.56
N LEU A 504 -13.02 -32.09 -8.24
CA LEU A 504 -14.42 -31.89 -7.84
C LEU A 504 -15.36 -31.77 -9.04
N VAL A 505 -15.03 -30.95 -10.04
CA VAL A 505 -15.95 -30.55 -11.11
C VAL A 505 -15.61 -31.20 -12.48
N GLY A 506 -14.43 -31.81 -12.60
CA GLY A 506 -13.89 -32.33 -13.86
C GLY A 506 -13.21 -31.25 -14.71
N GLU A 507 -12.24 -31.65 -15.54
CA GLU A 507 -11.35 -30.72 -16.27
C GLU A 507 -12.07 -29.78 -17.24
N ALA A 508 -13.21 -30.20 -17.79
CA ALA A 508 -14.00 -29.39 -18.73
C ALA A 508 -14.75 -28.23 -18.06
N ASN A 509 -14.93 -28.26 -16.74
CA ASN A 509 -15.74 -27.31 -15.97
C ASN A 509 -14.90 -26.44 -15.01
N VAL A 510 -13.59 -26.34 -15.25
CA VAL A 510 -12.69 -25.51 -14.44
C VAL A 510 -12.53 -24.15 -15.10
N ASP A 511 -13.15 -23.12 -14.52
CA ASP A 511 -13.09 -21.72 -14.99
C ASP A 511 -11.71 -21.05 -14.84
N TRP A 512 -10.69 -21.81 -14.45
CA TRP A 512 -9.35 -21.31 -14.14
C TRP A 512 -8.31 -21.98 -15.04
N HIS A 513 -7.36 -21.19 -15.54
CA HIS A 513 -6.24 -21.74 -16.30
C HIS A 513 -5.25 -22.51 -15.42
N ARG A 514 -4.68 -23.58 -15.98
CA ARG A 514 -3.60 -24.33 -15.35
C ARG A 514 -2.32 -23.47 -15.34
N LEU A 515 -1.77 -23.25 -14.15
CA LEU A 515 -0.52 -22.50 -13.98
C LEU A 515 0.71 -23.41 -14.20
N ASP A 516 1.62 -23.01 -15.09
CA ASP A 516 2.95 -23.60 -15.20
C ASP A 516 3.97 -22.72 -14.45
N PRO A 517 4.52 -23.17 -13.29
CA PRO A 517 5.49 -22.42 -12.51
C PRO A 517 6.70 -21.90 -13.29
N LYS A 518 7.12 -22.59 -14.36
CA LYS A 518 8.32 -22.23 -15.13
C LYS A 518 8.02 -21.19 -16.19
N LYS A 519 6.80 -21.17 -16.74
CA LYS A 519 6.40 -20.28 -17.83
C LYS A 519 5.64 -19.05 -17.35
N ASP A 520 4.77 -19.22 -16.35
CA ASP A 520 3.79 -18.21 -15.97
C ASP A 520 4.26 -17.30 -14.83
N LEU A 521 5.11 -17.77 -13.91
CA LEU A 521 5.64 -16.96 -12.80
C LEU A 521 6.75 -16.00 -13.26
N ARG A 522 6.39 -15.03 -14.11
CA ARG A 522 7.33 -14.02 -14.66
C ARG A 522 6.76 -12.61 -14.59
N CYS A 523 7.64 -11.64 -14.31
CA CYS A 523 7.26 -10.22 -14.38
C CYS A 523 6.90 -9.82 -15.82
N MET A 524 6.09 -8.77 -15.96
CA MET A 524 5.66 -8.21 -17.25
C MET A 524 6.84 -7.92 -18.21
N ASP A 525 7.99 -7.52 -17.67
CA ASP A 525 9.19 -7.11 -18.43
C ASP A 525 10.23 -8.23 -18.66
N GLU A 526 10.01 -9.47 -18.18
CA GLU A 526 11.08 -10.47 -18.08
C GLU A 526 11.57 -11.09 -19.40
N GLU A 527 10.76 -11.14 -20.46
CA GLU A 527 11.22 -11.68 -21.75
C GLU A 527 12.25 -10.76 -22.42
N GLU A 528 12.09 -9.44 -22.30
CA GLU A 528 13.08 -8.46 -22.78
C GLU A 528 14.41 -8.62 -22.02
N ASP A 529 14.38 -8.77 -20.70
CA ASP A 529 15.59 -8.98 -19.89
C ASP A 529 16.34 -10.28 -20.29
N ARG A 530 15.62 -11.39 -20.52
CA ARG A 530 16.23 -12.66 -20.94
C ARG A 530 16.77 -12.59 -22.37
N ALA A 531 16.02 -11.98 -23.29
CA ALA A 531 16.46 -11.77 -24.67
C ALA A 531 17.72 -10.91 -24.73
N VAL A 532 17.74 -9.76 -24.04
CA VAL A 532 18.89 -8.85 -23.95
C VAL A 532 20.11 -9.52 -23.29
N VAL A 533 19.91 -10.33 -22.24
CA VAL A 533 20.99 -11.09 -21.59
C VAL A 533 21.53 -12.20 -22.51
N SER A 534 20.66 -12.89 -23.25
CA SER A 534 21.04 -13.92 -24.22
C SER A 534 21.83 -13.34 -25.40
N GLU A 535 21.41 -12.18 -25.92
CA GLU A 535 22.08 -11.42 -26.98
C GLU A 535 23.47 -10.95 -26.53
N ARG A 536 23.58 -10.42 -25.29
CA ARG A 536 24.88 -10.07 -24.68
C ARG A 536 25.80 -11.28 -24.51
N LYS A 537 25.28 -12.43 -24.06
CA LYS A 537 26.07 -13.68 -23.96
C LYS A 537 26.52 -14.18 -25.33
N ARG A 538 25.68 -14.07 -26.36
CA ARG A 538 26.01 -14.45 -27.75
C ARG A 538 27.10 -13.55 -28.32
N ARG A 539 27.00 -12.22 -28.12
CA ARG A 539 28.03 -11.24 -28.50
C ARG A 539 29.35 -11.45 -27.73
N GLY A 540 29.27 -11.80 -26.45
CA GLY A 540 30.42 -12.18 -25.63
C GLY A 540 31.11 -13.47 -26.11
N ARG A 541 30.33 -14.49 -26.50
CA ARG A 541 30.85 -15.74 -27.10
C ARG A 541 31.49 -15.52 -28.47
N LYS A 542 30.94 -14.64 -29.31
CA LYS A 542 31.57 -14.25 -30.58
C LYS A 542 32.91 -13.54 -30.37
N ARG A 543 33.00 -12.63 -29.39
CA ARG A 543 34.27 -11.97 -29.03
C ARG A 543 35.32 -12.92 -28.45
N GLY A 544 34.90 -13.97 -27.73
CA GLY A 544 35.81 -14.98 -27.18
C GLY A 544 36.29 -16.04 -28.18
N LYS A 545 35.76 -16.08 -29.41
CA LYS A 545 36.11 -17.09 -30.41
C LYS A 545 37.08 -16.62 -31.52
N GLY A 546 37.61 -15.41 -31.43
CA GLY A 546 38.70 -14.98 -32.32
C GLY A 546 38.36 -15.05 -33.82
N GLU A 547 37.12 -14.77 -34.21
CA GLU A 547 36.82 -14.49 -35.62
C GLU A 547 37.24 -13.05 -35.90
N VAL A 548 38.39 -12.91 -36.56
CA VAL A 548 38.91 -11.66 -37.11
C VAL A 548 37.94 -11.19 -38.19
N ALA A 549 37.25 -10.08 -37.96
CA ALA A 549 36.54 -9.36 -39.02
C ALA A 549 37.54 -8.40 -39.67
N ASN A 550 37.69 -8.51 -40.99
CA ASN A 550 38.62 -7.77 -41.82
C ASN A 550 38.59 -6.25 -41.62
N GLU A 551 39.79 -5.67 -41.67
CA GLU A 551 40.11 -4.24 -41.64
C GLU A 551 39.82 -3.58 -43.00
N GLU A 552 38.57 -3.28 -43.32
CA GLU A 552 38.23 -2.26 -44.32
C GLU A 552 36.95 -1.57 -43.88
N ASP A 553 37.06 -0.57 -42.99
CA ASP A 553 36.12 0.55 -42.82
C ASP A 553 36.61 1.51 -41.70
N VAL A 554 37.92 1.71 -41.60
CA VAL A 554 38.50 2.79 -40.78
C VAL A 554 38.98 3.89 -41.71
N ARG A 555 38.05 4.78 -42.08
CA ARG A 555 38.31 6.17 -42.51
C ARG A 555 36.99 6.94 -42.55
N ASP A 556 36.56 7.41 -41.39
CA ASP A 556 36.26 8.83 -41.22
C ASP A 556 36.10 9.16 -39.74
N GLY A 557 36.84 10.18 -39.33
CA GLY A 557 37.06 10.52 -37.94
C GLY A 557 36.05 11.53 -37.38
N VAL A 558 35.97 11.46 -36.04
CA VAL A 558 35.72 12.58 -35.12
C VAL A 558 34.27 13.08 -34.99
N GLN A 559 33.55 12.52 -34.01
CA GLN A 559 32.71 13.33 -33.11
C GLN A 559 32.42 12.61 -31.79
N GLU A 560 32.55 13.36 -30.71
CA GLU A 560 32.46 12.93 -29.31
C GLU A 560 31.07 12.36 -28.94
N GLY A 561 31.09 11.20 -28.28
CA GLY A 561 30.46 11.08 -26.96
C GLY A 561 28.93 10.99 -26.84
N GLN A 562 28.23 10.27 -27.72
CA GLN A 562 26.88 9.75 -27.40
C GLN A 562 26.78 8.26 -27.72
N ARG A 563 26.80 7.42 -26.66
CA ARG A 563 26.41 6.01 -26.75
C ARG A 563 24.92 5.92 -27.09
N ARG A 564 24.59 5.79 -28.37
CA ARG A 564 23.26 5.37 -28.83
C ARG A 564 22.95 4.00 -28.24
N LYS A 565 21.92 3.92 -27.39
CA LYS A 565 21.21 2.67 -27.12
C LYS A 565 20.43 2.32 -28.38
N ASP A 566 20.66 1.13 -28.92
CA ASP A 566 19.81 0.54 -29.97
C ASP A 566 18.35 0.49 -29.49
N PRO A 567 17.36 0.86 -30.32
CA PRO A 567 15.94 0.74 -30.00
C PRO A 567 15.49 -0.69 -30.34
N THR A 568 15.46 -1.58 -29.34
CA THR A 568 14.73 -2.85 -29.47
C THR A 568 13.24 -2.57 -29.28
N GLY A 569 12.49 -2.65 -30.38
CA GLY A 569 11.06 -2.34 -30.45
C GLY A 569 10.18 -3.28 -29.62
N GLU A 570 9.10 -2.70 -29.07
CA GLU A 570 8.12 -3.31 -28.16
C GLU A 570 7.20 -4.37 -28.83
N GLY A 571 7.34 -4.62 -30.14
CA GLY A 571 6.38 -5.35 -30.97
C GLY A 571 6.40 -6.89 -30.88
N ARG A 572 7.05 -7.50 -29.88
CA ARG A 572 7.07 -8.98 -29.66
C ARG A 572 6.83 -9.37 -28.20
N ARG A 573 6.05 -8.59 -27.46
CA ARG A 573 5.69 -8.89 -26.06
C ARG A 573 4.70 -10.05 -26.00
N THR A 574 5.04 -11.15 -25.31
CA THR A 574 4.03 -12.15 -24.92
C THR A 574 3.73 -12.00 -23.42
N MET A 575 2.60 -11.38 -23.09
CA MET A 575 2.15 -11.28 -21.70
C MET A 575 1.70 -12.68 -21.23
N SER A 576 2.14 -13.11 -20.04
CA SER A 576 1.59 -14.34 -19.46
C SER A 576 0.10 -14.13 -19.15
N TRP A 577 -0.69 -15.18 -19.28
CA TRP A 577 -2.14 -15.14 -19.01
C TRP A 577 -2.47 -14.67 -17.59
N ILE A 578 -1.55 -14.84 -16.63
CA ILE A 578 -1.74 -14.31 -15.28
C ILE A 578 -1.92 -12.78 -15.26
N TRP A 579 -1.47 -12.07 -16.29
CA TRP A 579 -1.62 -10.62 -16.45
C TRP A 579 -2.80 -10.22 -17.33
N MET A 580 -3.36 -11.18 -18.06
CA MET A 580 -4.59 -10.98 -18.83
C MET A 580 -5.76 -11.16 -17.85
N GLY A 581 -6.80 -10.32 -17.95
CA GLY A 581 -7.99 -10.46 -17.12
C GLY A 581 -8.51 -11.89 -17.20
N VAL A 582 -8.87 -12.48 -16.06
CA VAL A 582 -9.57 -13.78 -16.10
C VAL A 582 -10.99 -13.44 -16.55
N ASP A 583 -11.26 -13.58 -17.86
CA ASP A 583 -12.60 -13.47 -18.42
C ASP A 583 -13.47 -14.54 -17.76
N THR A 584 -14.14 -14.14 -16.68
CA THR A 584 -15.18 -14.91 -16.02
C THR A 584 -16.55 -14.69 -16.70
N SER A 585 -16.56 -14.10 -17.90
CA SER A 585 -17.74 -13.72 -18.67
C SER A 585 -18.18 -14.74 -19.73
N SER A 586 -17.62 -15.96 -19.74
CA SER A 586 -18.04 -17.01 -20.69
C SER A 586 -18.94 -18.08 -20.07
N ALA A 587 -20.02 -17.65 -19.42
CA ALA A 587 -21.20 -18.50 -19.25
C ALA A 587 -22.47 -17.62 -19.12
N GLY A 588 -23.20 -17.48 -20.22
CA GLY A 588 -24.57 -16.95 -20.22
C GLY A 588 -24.71 -15.57 -20.85
N THR A 589 -24.96 -15.55 -22.15
CA THR A 589 -25.75 -14.51 -22.80
C THR A 589 -27.08 -14.32 -22.05
N SER A 590 -27.30 -13.17 -21.42
CA SER A 590 -28.61 -12.52 -21.45
C SER A 590 -28.45 -11.02 -21.29
N GLU A 591 -29.11 -10.33 -22.19
CA GLU A 591 -29.29 -8.89 -22.32
C GLU A 591 -29.68 -8.18 -21.00
N ALA A 592 -29.23 -6.93 -20.90
CA ALA A 592 -29.92 -5.78 -20.29
C ALA A 592 -30.12 -5.75 -18.75
N VAL A 593 -29.65 -4.66 -18.12
CA VAL A 593 -30.46 -3.50 -17.65
C VAL A 593 -29.71 -2.74 -16.54
N VAL A 594 -29.33 -1.49 -16.88
CA VAL A 594 -29.08 -0.26 -16.08
C VAL A 594 -27.86 -0.18 -15.16
#